data_AF-A0A348UND8-F1
#
_entry.id   AF-A0A348UND8-F1
#
_cell.length_a   1.000
_cell.length_b   1.000
_cell.length_c   1.000
_cell.angle_alpha   90.00
_cell.angle_beta   90.00
_cell.angle_gamma   90.00
#
_symmetry.space_group_name_H-M   'P 1'
#
loop_
_entity.id
_entity.type
_entity.pdbx_description
1 polymer ?
#
loop_
_entity_poly.entity_id
_entity_poly.type
_entity_poly.pdbx_seq_one_letter_code
_entity_poly.pdbx_strand_id
1 'polypeptide(L)'
;KALADYGFADAPPLDVLLIPGGFGTIPQLENPAMLDFLRARAKDTAIIASVCTGSALLARAGLLDGLRATSNKQFFELARAQSSRVHWVERARWVDAGQFVTSSGVSAGTDMALGLIARLLGEAVAEQVAAAAEYTWHRDADADPFADRLNELAHALAAPVTKEEPKG
;
A
#
# COMPACT_ATOMS: atom_id res chain seq x y z
N LYS A 1 -2.76 -16.84 -13.62
CA LYS A 1 -4.03 -16.14 -13.33
C LYS A 1 -4.38 -16.44 -11.88
N ALA A 2 -4.62 -15.44 -11.04
CA ALA A 2 -5.18 -15.66 -9.71
C ALA A 2 -6.70 -15.84 -9.84
N LEU A 3 -7.27 -16.76 -9.07
CA LEU A 3 -8.72 -16.99 -8.97
C LEU A 3 -9.15 -16.59 -7.56
N ALA A 4 -10.20 -15.78 -7.46
CA ALA A 4 -10.75 -15.39 -6.16
C ALA A 4 -11.82 -16.40 -5.74
N ASP A 5 -11.81 -16.78 -4.47
CA ASP A 5 -12.81 -17.68 -3.88
C ASP A 5 -14.13 -16.96 -3.59
N TYR A 6 -14.07 -15.64 -3.34
CA TYR A 6 -15.21 -14.80 -2.97
C TYR A 6 -15.21 -13.47 -3.74
N GLY A 7 -16.39 -12.89 -3.91
CA GLY A 7 -16.60 -11.52 -4.36
C GLY A 7 -16.86 -10.57 -3.20
N PHE A 8 -17.18 -9.31 -3.51
CA PHE A 8 -17.46 -8.30 -2.48
C PHE A 8 -18.71 -8.61 -1.65
N ALA A 9 -19.71 -9.25 -2.25
CA ALA A 9 -21.01 -9.51 -1.62
C ALA A 9 -21.00 -10.69 -0.64
N ASP A 10 -20.09 -11.64 -0.83
CA ASP A 10 -20.08 -12.94 -0.11
C ASP A 10 -18.74 -13.24 0.57
N ALA A 11 -17.80 -12.30 0.58
CA ALA A 11 -16.59 -12.43 1.39
C ALA A 11 -16.93 -12.63 2.88
N PRO A 12 -16.26 -13.56 3.58
CA PRO A 12 -16.49 -13.81 5.00
C PRO A 12 -16.01 -12.61 5.87
N PRO A 13 -16.30 -12.61 7.18
CA PRO A 13 -15.62 -11.71 8.12
C PRO A 13 -14.10 -11.83 8.04
N LEU A 14 -13.38 -10.73 8.26
CA LEU A 14 -11.92 -10.65 8.12
C LEU A 14 -11.31 -10.10 9.41
N ASP A 15 -10.31 -10.78 9.96
CA ASP A 15 -9.48 -10.21 11.04
C ASP A 15 -8.48 -9.19 10.49
N VAL A 16 -7.96 -9.47 9.28
CA VAL A 16 -6.98 -8.64 8.56
C VAL A 16 -7.39 -8.52 7.10
N LEU A 17 -7.41 -7.30 6.56
CA LEU A 17 -7.61 -7.00 5.14
C LEU A 17 -6.34 -6.40 4.55
N LEU A 18 -5.78 -7.00 3.49
CA LEU A 18 -4.61 -6.50 2.78
C LEU A 18 -5.00 -5.99 1.39
N ILE A 19 -4.76 -4.71 1.12
CA ILE A 19 -5.02 -4.07 -0.18
C ILE A 19 -3.70 -3.94 -0.95
N PRO A 20 -3.45 -4.77 -1.99
CA PRO A 20 -2.26 -4.63 -2.81
C PRO A 20 -2.36 -3.39 -3.73
N GLY A 21 -1.21 -2.96 -4.24
CA GLY A 21 -1.12 -1.89 -5.23
C GLY A 21 -1.05 -2.41 -6.67
N GLY A 22 -0.53 -1.56 -7.56
CA GLY A 22 -0.35 -1.82 -8.98
C GLY A 22 -1.31 -1.02 -9.86
N PHE A 23 -1.08 -1.02 -11.18
CA PHE A 23 -1.87 -0.23 -12.14
C PHE A 23 -3.37 -0.55 -12.12
N GLY A 24 -3.75 -1.77 -11.71
CA GLY A 24 -5.14 -2.17 -11.52
C GLY A 24 -5.90 -1.32 -10.50
N THR A 25 -5.22 -0.60 -9.60
CA THR A 25 -5.85 0.33 -8.64
C THR A 25 -6.44 1.57 -9.30
N ILE A 26 -5.89 2.05 -10.41
CA ILE A 26 -6.30 3.30 -11.08
C ILE A 26 -7.79 3.28 -11.47
N PRO A 27 -8.30 2.29 -12.23
CA PRO A 27 -9.73 2.24 -12.54
C PRO A 27 -10.62 2.00 -11.32
N GLN A 28 -10.07 1.48 -10.22
CA GLN A 28 -10.83 1.19 -9.00
C GLN A 28 -11.05 2.43 -8.13
N LEU A 29 -10.30 3.52 -8.35
CA LEU A 29 -10.51 4.81 -7.69
C LEU A 29 -11.88 5.42 -8.02
N GLU A 30 -12.47 5.03 -9.14
CA GLU A 30 -13.81 5.42 -9.59
C GLU A 30 -14.82 4.26 -9.56
N ASN A 31 -14.52 3.16 -8.86
CA ASN A 31 -15.42 2.02 -8.72
C ASN A 31 -16.17 2.08 -7.37
N PRO A 32 -17.46 2.45 -7.34
CA PRO A 32 -18.22 2.55 -6.09
C PRO A 32 -18.27 1.22 -5.33
N ALA A 33 -18.38 0.09 -6.03
CA ALA A 33 -18.46 -1.22 -5.39
C ALA A 33 -17.17 -1.56 -4.60
N MET A 34 -16.00 -1.19 -5.13
CA MET A 34 -14.73 -1.33 -4.42
C MET A 34 -14.68 -0.43 -3.19
N LEU A 35 -14.99 0.86 -3.36
CA LEU A 35 -14.88 1.85 -2.28
C LEU A 35 -15.88 1.56 -1.16
N ASP A 36 -17.10 1.16 -1.49
CA ASP A 36 -18.14 0.81 -0.51
C ASP A 36 -17.81 -0.50 0.20
N PHE A 37 -17.22 -1.47 -0.50
CA PHE A 37 -16.69 -2.68 0.13
C PHE A 37 -15.63 -2.34 1.19
N LEU A 38 -14.67 -1.47 0.86
CA LEU A 38 -13.64 -1.04 1.81
C LEU A 38 -14.25 -0.32 3.02
N ARG A 39 -15.21 0.59 2.81
CA ARG A 39 -15.91 1.28 3.90
C ARG A 39 -16.72 0.33 4.79
N ALA A 40 -17.33 -0.70 4.20
CA ALA A 40 -18.07 -1.70 4.96
C ALA A 40 -17.14 -2.52 5.85
N ARG A 41 -16.02 -3.02 5.30
CA ARG A 41 -15.04 -3.84 6.03
C ARG A 41 -14.26 -3.06 7.09
N ALA A 42 -14.07 -1.77 6.91
CA ALA A 42 -13.44 -0.91 7.92
C ALA A 42 -14.22 -0.81 9.24
N LYS A 43 -15.48 -1.26 9.29
CA LYS A 43 -16.28 -1.22 10.51
C LYS A 43 -16.00 -2.40 11.44
N ASP A 44 -15.56 -3.53 10.90
CA ASP A 44 -15.46 -4.80 11.61
C ASP A 44 -14.12 -5.53 11.44
N THR A 45 -13.20 -5.00 10.62
CA THR A 45 -11.84 -5.55 10.45
C THR A 45 -10.87 -4.87 11.42
N ALA A 46 -10.11 -5.66 12.19
CA ALA A 46 -9.19 -5.13 13.19
C ALA A 46 -7.95 -4.46 12.59
N ILE A 47 -7.44 -5.00 11.47
CA ILE A 47 -6.26 -4.46 10.77
C ILE A 47 -6.55 -4.36 9.27
N ILE A 48 -6.32 -3.18 8.71
CA ILE A 48 -6.41 -2.89 7.29
C ILE A 48 -5.04 -2.43 6.81
N ALA A 49 -4.35 -3.34 6.15
CA ALA A 49 -3.04 -3.12 5.59
C ALA A 49 -3.13 -2.72 4.12
N SER A 50 -2.24 -1.86 3.63
CA SER A 50 -2.07 -1.64 2.20
C SER A 50 -0.61 -1.60 1.79
N VAL A 51 -0.33 -2.03 0.57
CA VAL A 51 0.99 -1.94 -0.05
C VAL A 51 0.87 -1.07 -1.29
N CYS A 52 1.83 -0.19 -1.51
CA CYS A 52 1.96 0.58 -2.74
C CYS A 52 0.71 1.43 -2.97
N THR A 53 0.18 1.47 -4.20
CA THR A 53 -1.01 2.26 -4.57
C THR A 53 -2.31 1.76 -3.93
N GLY A 54 -2.30 0.66 -3.17
CA GLY A 54 -3.47 0.24 -2.38
C GLY A 54 -3.90 1.31 -1.37
N SER A 55 -2.94 2.09 -0.86
CA SER A 55 -3.18 3.26 0.00
C SER A 55 -4.02 4.35 -0.68
N ALA A 56 -3.96 4.47 -2.01
CA ALA A 56 -4.77 5.41 -2.77
C ALA A 56 -6.28 5.05 -2.69
N LEU A 57 -6.61 3.75 -2.70
CA LEU A 57 -8.00 3.29 -2.55
C LEU A 57 -8.53 3.58 -1.14
N LEU A 58 -7.71 3.34 -0.12
CA LEU A 58 -8.08 3.67 1.26
C LEU A 58 -8.28 5.18 1.45
N ALA A 59 -7.39 6.00 0.89
CA ALA A 59 -7.53 7.46 0.90
C ALA A 59 -8.79 7.92 0.15
N ARG A 60 -9.05 7.38 -1.06
CA ARG A 60 -10.24 7.68 -1.87
C ARG A 60 -11.53 7.27 -1.18
N ALA A 61 -11.52 6.18 -0.40
CA ALA A 61 -12.64 5.75 0.41
C ALA A 61 -12.89 6.66 1.63
N GLY A 62 -11.96 7.57 1.95
CA GLY A 62 -12.01 8.47 3.12
C GLY A 62 -11.52 7.82 4.42
N LEU A 63 -10.91 6.64 4.33
CA LEU A 63 -10.55 5.82 5.50
C LEU A 63 -9.24 6.24 6.17
N LEU A 64 -8.42 7.04 5.48
CA LEU A 64 -7.13 7.52 6.00
C LEU A 64 -7.17 8.99 6.47
N ASP A 65 -8.33 9.65 6.41
CA ASP A 65 -8.44 11.07 6.73
C ASP A 65 -8.06 11.35 8.20
N GLY A 66 -7.17 12.32 8.42
CA GLY A 66 -6.63 12.65 9.73
C GLY A 66 -5.59 11.66 10.26
N LEU A 67 -5.28 10.59 9.52
CA LEU A 67 -4.28 9.59 9.91
C LEU A 67 -2.96 9.81 9.17
N ARG A 68 -1.88 9.32 9.78
CA ARG A 68 -0.59 9.19 9.09
C ARG A 68 -0.65 7.99 8.14
N ALA A 69 -0.14 8.16 6.92
CA ALA A 69 -0.05 7.08 5.94
C ALA A 69 1.13 7.29 4.99
N THR A 70 1.54 6.26 4.27
CA THR A 70 2.52 6.34 3.19
C THR A 70 2.05 5.55 1.97
N SER A 71 2.77 5.72 0.86
CA SER A 71 2.56 4.98 -0.39
C SER A 71 3.92 4.76 -1.06
N ASN A 72 3.94 3.93 -2.10
CA ASN A 72 5.14 3.74 -2.91
C ASN A 72 5.65 5.07 -3.47
N LYS A 73 6.97 5.23 -3.52
CA LYS A 73 7.59 6.50 -3.90
C LYS A 73 7.35 6.83 -5.37
N GLN A 74 7.21 5.82 -6.22
CA GLN A 74 7.07 5.98 -7.67
C GLN A 74 5.70 6.52 -8.11
N PHE A 75 4.65 6.34 -7.31
CA PHE A 75 3.29 6.85 -7.56
C PHE A 75 2.70 7.51 -6.31
N PHE A 76 3.55 8.24 -5.57
CA PHE A 76 3.14 8.87 -4.32
C PHE A 76 2.09 9.95 -4.54
N GLU A 77 2.22 10.77 -5.59
CA GLU A 77 1.23 11.79 -5.95
C GLU A 77 -0.14 11.19 -6.27
N LEU A 78 -0.18 10.01 -6.88
CA LEU A 78 -1.45 9.35 -7.18
C LEU A 78 -2.24 9.10 -5.89
N ALA A 79 -1.58 8.61 -4.84
CA ALA A 79 -2.20 8.40 -3.53
C ALA A 79 -2.53 9.74 -2.85
N ARG A 80 -1.59 10.69 -2.87
CA ARG A 80 -1.74 12.01 -2.26
C ARG A 80 -2.92 12.80 -2.81
N ALA A 81 -3.18 12.69 -4.11
CA ALA A 81 -4.29 13.35 -4.78
C ALA A 81 -5.68 12.87 -4.32
N GLN A 82 -5.79 11.70 -3.67
CA GLN A 82 -7.09 11.13 -3.29
C GLN A 82 -7.69 11.79 -2.04
N SER A 83 -6.86 12.33 -1.16
CA SER A 83 -7.31 13.10 0.00
C SER A 83 -6.21 13.99 0.55
N SER A 84 -6.51 15.28 0.67
CA SER A 84 -5.65 16.28 1.32
C SER A 84 -5.71 16.21 2.85
N ARG A 85 -6.63 15.42 3.43
CA ARG A 85 -6.78 15.27 4.88
C ARG A 85 -5.85 14.20 5.47
N VAL A 86 -5.20 13.40 4.63
CA VAL A 86 -4.24 12.38 5.07
C VAL A 86 -2.89 13.03 5.36
N HIS A 87 -2.27 12.66 6.48
CA HIS A 87 -0.93 13.11 6.85
C HIS A 87 0.14 12.21 6.19
N TRP A 88 0.37 12.44 4.90
CA TRP A 88 1.30 11.64 4.09
C TRP A 88 2.75 11.75 4.56
N VAL A 89 3.38 10.60 4.82
CA VAL A 89 4.78 10.48 5.29
C VAL A 89 5.65 9.98 4.14
N GLU A 90 6.29 10.91 3.43
CA GLU A 90 7.07 10.63 2.23
C GLU A 90 8.28 9.73 2.48
N ARG A 91 8.94 9.85 3.63
CA ARG A 91 10.17 9.10 3.94
C ARG A 91 9.95 7.70 4.53
N ALA A 92 8.75 7.40 5.01
CA ALA A 92 8.47 6.13 5.69
C ALA A 92 8.50 4.94 4.72
N ARG A 93 9.08 3.81 5.14
CA ARG A 93 8.87 2.50 4.51
C ARG A 93 7.45 2.02 4.76
N TRP A 94 6.97 2.11 6.00
CA TRP A 94 5.58 1.89 6.34
C TRP A 94 5.15 2.77 7.52
N VAL A 95 3.85 2.93 7.68
CA VAL A 95 3.24 3.68 8.78
C VAL A 95 2.17 2.80 9.40
N ASP A 96 2.27 2.59 10.71
CA ASP A 96 1.22 1.98 11.52
C ASP A 96 0.44 3.10 12.25
N ALA A 97 -0.85 3.23 11.92
CA ALA A 97 -1.78 4.19 12.52
C ALA A 97 -2.90 3.47 13.29
N GLY A 98 -2.61 2.32 13.89
CA GLY A 98 -3.57 1.54 14.67
C GLY A 98 -4.32 0.52 13.82
N GLN A 99 -5.54 0.86 13.38
CA GLN A 99 -6.33 -0.01 12.50
C GLN A 99 -5.74 -0.04 11.08
N PHE A 100 -5.24 1.10 10.60
CA PHE A 100 -4.71 1.23 9.25
C PHE A 100 -3.18 1.17 9.27
N VAL A 101 -2.62 0.28 8.44
CA VAL A 101 -1.17 0.14 8.24
C VAL A 101 -0.87 0.26 6.75
N THR A 102 0.03 1.16 6.37
CA THR A 102 0.29 1.45 4.95
C THR A 102 1.78 1.33 4.68
N SER A 103 2.17 0.66 3.60
CA SER A 103 3.57 0.59 3.18
C SER A 103 3.82 1.17 1.80
N SER A 104 5.10 1.42 1.55
CA SER A 104 5.64 1.93 0.31
C SER A 104 5.67 0.86 -0.79
N GLY A 105 6.84 0.57 -1.35
CA GLY A 105 6.98 -0.44 -2.41
C GLY A 105 6.93 -1.88 -1.90
N VAL A 106 7.17 -2.83 -2.81
CA VAL A 106 7.11 -4.28 -2.54
C VAL A 106 7.97 -4.68 -1.34
N SER A 107 9.26 -4.29 -1.31
CA SER A 107 10.16 -4.62 -0.21
C SER A 107 9.67 -4.07 1.14
N ALA A 108 9.22 -2.81 1.15
CA ALA A 108 8.65 -2.21 2.35
C ALA A 108 7.33 -2.88 2.78
N GLY A 109 6.55 -3.43 1.85
CA GLY A 109 5.39 -4.27 2.14
C GLY A 109 5.76 -5.60 2.80
N THR A 110 6.83 -6.24 2.35
CA THR A 110 7.34 -7.46 3.01
C THR A 110 7.84 -7.16 4.43
N ASP A 111 8.60 -6.07 4.61
CA ASP A 111 9.06 -5.63 5.94
C ASP A 111 7.89 -5.28 6.87
N MET A 112 6.88 -4.58 6.34
CA MET A 112 5.65 -4.25 7.07
C MET A 112 4.89 -5.52 7.48
N ALA A 113 4.80 -6.53 6.61
CA ALA A 113 4.13 -7.79 6.94
C ALA A 113 4.82 -8.49 8.12
N LEU A 114 6.16 -8.50 8.17
CA LEU A 114 6.92 -9.00 9.31
C LEU A 114 6.70 -8.14 10.56
N GLY A 115 6.62 -6.81 10.42
CA GLY A 115 6.24 -5.90 11.50
C GLY A 115 4.83 -6.18 12.06
N LEU A 116 3.86 -6.50 11.20
CA LEU A 116 2.51 -6.91 11.61
C LEU A 116 2.52 -8.27 12.32
N ILE A 117 3.30 -9.24 11.84
CA ILE A 117 3.50 -10.52 12.54
C ILE A 117 4.10 -10.27 13.92
N ALA A 118 5.11 -9.40 14.03
CA ALA A 118 5.71 -9.05 15.31
C ALA A 118 4.71 -8.38 16.26
N ARG A 119 3.88 -7.47 15.75
CA ARG A 119 2.80 -6.81 16.52
C ARG A 119 1.75 -7.81 17.04
N LEU A 120 1.39 -8.80 16.23
CA LEU A 120 0.30 -9.73 16.54
C LEU A 120 0.74 -10.94 17.36
N LEU A 121 1.93 -11.47 17.07
CA LEU A 121 2.40 -12.77 17.57
C LEU A 121 3.75 -12.68 18.32
N GLY A 122 4.34 -11.48 18.39
CA GLY A 122 5.63 -11.23 19.02
C GLY A 122 6.80 -11.31 18.05
N GLU A 123 7.88 -10.59 18.39
CA GLU A 123 9.06 -10.43 17.53
C GLU A 123 9.77 -11.76 17.23
N ALA A 124 9.82 -12.68 18.19
CA ALA A 124 10.43 -14.01 17.99
C ALA A 124 9.74 -14.80 16.87
N VAL A 125 8.41 -14.68 16.72
CA VAL A 125 7.68 -15.35 15.63
C VAL A 125 8.01 -14.69 14.29
N ALA A 126 8.06 -13.36 14.23
CA ALA A 126 8.45 -12.65 13.01
C ALA A 126 9.88 -13.01 12.56
N GLU A 127 10.82 -13.13 13.49
CA GLU A 127 12.19 -13.55 13.21
C GLU A 127 12.25 -14.99 12.68
N GLN A 128 11.48 -15.91 13.26
CA GLN A 128 11.37 -17.28 12.75
C GLN A 128 10.81 -17.32 11.33
N VAL A 129 9.76 -16.53 11.04
CA VAL A 129 9.18 -16.43 9.69
C VAL A 129 10.20 -15.85 8.70
N ALA A 130 10.90 -14.78 9.07
CA ALA A 130 11.94 -14.19 8.23
C ALA A 130 13.07 -15.20 7.94
N ALA A 131 13.54 -15.92 8.98
CA ALA A 131 14.58 -16.93 8.84
C ALA A 131 14.14 -18.11 7.95
N ALA A 132 12.92 -18.60 8.14
CA ALA A 132 12.34 -19.68 7.34
C ALA A 132 12.14 -19.29 5.86
N ALA A 133 11.89 -18.00 5.59
CA ALA A 133 11.80 -17.45 4.25
C ALA A 133 13.15 -17.05 3.65
N GLU A 134 14.26 -17.25 4.38
CA GLU A 134 15.61 -16.77 4.01
C GLU A 134 15.64 -15.26 3.71
N TYR A 135 14.79 -14.49 4.41
CA TYR A 135 14.59 -13.08 4.18
C TYR A 135 15.34 -12.23 5.22
N THR A 136 16.10 -11.24 4.74
CA THR A 136 16.72 -10.22 5.60
C THR A 136 15.71 -9.11 5.90
N TRP A 137 15.19 -9.09 7.12
CA TRP A 137 14.17 -8.12 7.53
C TRP A 137 14.75 -6.74 7.82
N HIS A 138 14.28 -5.70 7.12
CA HIS A 138 14.60 -4.30 7.41
C HIS A 138 13.57 -3.71 8.37
N ARG A 139 13.98 -3.46 9.62
CA ARG A 139 13.09 -3.07 10.74
C ARG A 139 12.80 -1.58 10.86
N ASP A 140 13.55 -0.72 10.16
CA ASP A 140 13.36 0.73 10.25
C ASP A 140 12.16 1.17 9.40
N ALA A 141 11.05 1.47 10.07
CA ALA A 141 9.82 1.90 9.44
C ALA A 141 9.92 3.29 8.79
N ASP A 142 10.83 4.13 9.27
CA ASP A 142 10.86 5.56 8.96
C ASP A 142 11.84 5.92 7.83
N ALA A 143 12.69 4.97 7.41
CA ALA A 143 13.76 5.18 6.43
C ALA A 143 13.58 4.39 5.12
N ASP A 144 12.86 4.97 4.16
CA ASP A 144 12.78 4.46 2.80
C ASP A 144 13.92 5.05 1.94
N PRO A 145 14.88 4.23 1.46
CA PRO A 145 16.00 4.70 0.63
C PRO A 145 15.56 5.22 -0.74
N PHE A 146 14.30 5.02 -1.13
CA PHE A 146 13.72 5.55 -2.37
C PHE A 146 12.98 6.88 -2.16
N ALA A 147 12.97 7.44 -0.94
CA ALA A 147 12.24 8.66 -0.63
C ALA A 147 12.72 9.88 -1.44
N ASP A 148 13.99 9.93 -1.83
CA ASP A 148 14.53 11.02 -2.65
C ASP A 148 14.21 10.86 -4.15
N ARG A 149 13.52 9.76 -4.51
CA ARG A 149 13.13 9.38 -5.88
C ARG A 149 11.62 9.43 -6.11
N LEU A 150 10.95 10.34 -5.40
CA LEU A 150 9.50 10.51 -5.45
C LEU A 150 9.03 10.80 -6.88
N ASN A 151 8.09 9.99 -7.34
CA ASN A 151 7.37 10.08 -8.60
C ASN A 151 8.23 10.01 -9.88
N GLU A 152 9.50 9.61 -9.79
CA GLU A 152 10.40 9.52 -10.96
C GLU A 152 9.82 8.67 -12.10
N LEU A 153 9.34 7.46 -11.79
CA LEU A 153 8.73 6.58 -12.80
C LEU A 153 7.43 7.14 -13.35
N ALA A 154 6.57 7.71 -12.50
CA ALA A 154 5.33 8.33 -12.97
C ALA A 154 5.61 9.48 -13.95
N HIS A 155 6.61 10.33 -13.65
CA HIS A 155 7.05 11.37 -14.56
C HIS A 155 7.62 10.80 -15.86
N ALA A 156 8.44 9.74 -15.79
CA ALA A 156 8.98 9.10 -16.98
C ALA A 156 7.89 8.49 -17.89
N LEU A 157 6.84 7.90 -17.31
CA LEU A 157 5.71 7.34 -18.04
C LEU A 157 4.79 8.41 -18.66
N ALA A 158 4.76 9.61 -18.07
CA ALA A 158 3.98 10.75 -18.57
C ALA A 158 4.72 11.58 -19.63
N ALA A 159 6.04 11.40 -19.78
CA ALA A 159 6.83 12.12 -20.76
C ALA A 159 6.42 11.71 -22.19
N PRO A 160 6.26 12.67 -23.13
CA PRO A 160 6.01 12.33 -24.53
C PRO A 160 7.19 11.52 -25.08
N VAL A 161 6.90 10.40 -25.74
CA VAL A 161 7.93 9.62 -26.45
C VAL A 161 8.49 10.50 -27.56
N THR A 162 9.70 11.04 -27.37
CA THR A 162 10.46 11.64 -28.46
C THR A 162 10.81 10.52 -29.44
N LYS A 163 10.09 10.45 -30.56
CA LYS A 163 10.52 9.63 -31.70
C LYS A 163 11.81 10.25 -32.22
N GLU A 164 12.96 9.67 -31.89
CA GLU A 164 14.14 9.87 -32.72
C GLU A 164 13.87 9.19 -34.06
N GLU A 165 13.71 9.98 -35.11
CA GLU A 165 13.68 9.47 -36.48
C GLU A 165 15.05 8.83 -36.78
N PRO A 166 15.09 7.63 -37.39
CA PRO A 166 16.36 7.04 -37.79
C PRO A 166 17.00 7.95 -38.83
N LYS A 167 18.22 8.40 -38.55
CA LYS A 167 19.06 9.06 -39.56
C LYS A 167 19.22 8.07 -40.72
N GLY A 168 18.78 8.51 -41.90
CA GLY A 168 18.77 7.73 -43.13
C GLY A 168 20.14 7.41 -43.69
#